data_AF-A0A4Q2XCV9-F1
#
_entry.id   AF-A0A4Q2XCV9-F1
#
_cell.length_a   1.000
_cell.length_b   1.000
_cell.length_c   1.000
_cell.angle_alpha   90.00
_cell.angle_beta   90.00
_cell.angle_gamma   90.00
#
_symmetry.space_group_name_H-M   'P 1'
#
loop_
_entity.id
_entity.type
_entity.pdbx_description
1 polymer ?
#
loop_
_entity_poly.entity_id
_entity_poly.type
_entity_poly.pdbx_seq_one_letter_code
_entity_poly.pdbx_strand_id
1 'polypeptide(L)'
;MQKTTPKAVAAELGVSLSLVYKWAEKPTDLGSGSKNPLDRLLQIIDLSGDTGIVEWLCRQQGGHFVKDPDVSGHQVDHVLPATQEIIGHFSD
;
A
#
# COMPACT_ATOMS: atom_id res chain seq x y z
N MET A 1 10.31 -3.21 16.34
CA MET A 1 10.20 -4.25 15.29
C MET A 1 11.44 -5.13 15.33
N GLN A 2 11.31 -6.44 15.56
CA GLN A 2 12.43 -7.35 15.36
C GLN A 2 12.74 -7.43 13.86
N LYS A 3 14.02 -7.24 13.50
CA LYS A 3 14.48 -7.49 12.13
C LYS A 3 14.60 -9.01 11.94
N THR A 4 13.70 -9.58 11.15
CA THR A 4 13.73 -11.00 10.78
C THR A 4 14.65 -11.19 9.56
N THR A 5 15.43 -12.28 9.56
CA THR A 5 16.33 -12.58 8.44
C THR A 5 15.56 -13.21 7.26
N PRO A 6 16.00 -13.04 6.00
CA PRO A 6 15.38 -13.71 4.86
C PRO A 6 15.28 -15.24 5.01
N LYS A 7 16.25 -15.84 5.73
CA LYS A 7 16.24 -17.27 6.07
C LYS A 7 15.05 -17.64 6.97
N ALA A 8 14.75 -16.83 7.98
CA ALA A 8 13.60 -17.05 8.85
C ALA A 8 12.29 -16.87 8.07
N VAL A 9 12.18 -15.83 7.23
CA VAL A 9 11.01 -15.66 6.34
C VAL A 9 10.79 -16.88 5.45
N ALA A 10 11.84 -17.38 4.80
CA ALA A 10 11.76 -18.54 3.93
C ALA A 10 11.25 -19.79 4.68
N ALA A 11 11.77 -20.03 5.89
CA ALA A 11 11.35 -21.15 6.72
C ALA A 11 9.88 -21.07 7.13
N GLU A 12 9.43 -19.91 7.61
CA GLU A 12 8.04 -19.69 8.04
C GLU A 12 7.05 -19.78 6.87
N LEU A 13 7.44 -19.30 5.68
CA LEU A 13 6.61 -19.38 4.48
C LEU A 13 6.67 -20.75 3.78
N GLY A 14 7.54 -21.67 4.22
CA GLY A 14 7.73 -22.97 3.57
C GLY A 14 8.30 -22.87 2.15
N VAL A 15 9.11 -21.85 1.86
CA VAL A 15 9.71 -21.61 0.55
C VAL A 15 11.25 -21.64 0.62
N SER A 16 11.91 -21.75 -0.54
CA SER A 16 13.38 -21.71 -0.56
C SER A 16 13.92 -20.31 -0.32
N LEU A 17 15.07 -20.21 0.34
CA LEU A 17 15.78 -18.94 0.54
C LEU A 17 16.09 -18.25 -0.79
N SER A 18 16.48 -19.02 -1.81
CA SER A 18 16.72 -18.51 -3.16
C SER A 18 15.47 -17.89 -3.79
N LEU A 19 14.27 -18.40 -3.49
CA LEU A 19 13.02 -17.81 -3.97
C LEU A 19 12.73 -16.46 -3.29
N VAL A 20 12.99 -16.34 -1.99
CA VAL A 20 12.86 -15.07 -1.27
C VAL A 20 13.81 -14.01 -1.82
N TYR A 21 15.07 -14.36 -2.10
CA TYR A 21 16.01 -13.43 -2.75
C TYR A 21 15.53 -13.03 -4.15
N LYS A 22 15.06 -14.00 -4.94
CA LYS A 22 14.51 -13.72 -6.27
C LYS A 22 13.30 -12.78 -6.23
N TRP A 23 12.44 -12.87 -5.22
CA TRP A 23 11.33 -11.91 -5.05
C TRP A 23 11.79 -10.50 -4.70
N ALA A 24 12.96 -10.34 -4.08
CA ALA A 24 13.53 -9.04 -3.72
C ALA A 24 14.33 -8.39 -4.87
N GLU A 25 14.65 -9.15 -5.91
CA GLU A 25 15.30 -8.62 -7.12
C GLU A 25 14.32 -7.74 -7.92
N LYS A 26 14.85 -6.78 -8.69
CA LYS A 26 14.01 -5.96 -9.56
C LYS A 26 13.34 -6.84 -10.63
N PRO A 27 12.04 -6.64 -10.92
CA PRO A 27 11.39 -7.33 -12.03
C PRO A 27 12.17 -7.11 -13.33
N THR A 28 12.43 -8.18 -14.07
CA THR A 28 12.94 -8.10 -15.44
C THR A 28 11.80 -8.41 -16.40
N ASP A 29 11.70 -7.67 -17.51
CA ASP A 29 10.59 -7.76 -18.48
C ASP A 29 10.43 -9.15 -19.15
N LEU A 30 11.35 -10.08 -18.91
CA LEU A 30 11.47 -11.37 -19.62
C LEU A 30 11.31 -12.63 -18.73
N GLY A 31 10.98 -12.51 -17.45
CA GLY A 31 11.02 -13.65 -16.51
C GLY A 31 9.66 -14.28 -16.16
N SER A 32 9.39 -15.52 -16.63
CA SER A 32 8.15 -16.27 -16.36
C SER A 32 8.15 -17.23 -15.16
N GLY A 33 9.20 -17.31 -14.33
CA GLY A 33 9.32 -18.44 -13.41
C GLY A 33 8.57 -18.33 -12.09
N SER A 34 8.69 -17.19 -11.39
CA SER A 34 8.20 -17.07 -10.02
C SER A 34 8.14 -15.61 -9.61
N LYS A 35 7.08 -14.93 -10.09
CA LYS A 35 6.79 -13.51 -9.79
C LYS A 35 6.68 -13.30 -8.28
N ASN A 36 7.11 -12.13 -7.80
CA ASN A 36 6.85 -11.73 -6.42
C ASN A 36 5.33 -11.82 -6.15
N PRO A 37 4.89 -12.38 -5.02
CA PRO A 37 3.46 -12.47 -4.70
C PRO A 37 2.74 -11.12 -4.75
N LEU A 38 3.43 -10.02 -4.44
CA LEU A 38 2.88 -8.66 -4.55
C LEU A 38 2.68 -8.23 -6.01
N ASP A 39 3.57 -8.59 -6.93
CA ASP A 39 3.39 -8.31 -8.37
C ASP A 39 2.15 -9.03 -8.92
N ARG A 40 1.90 -10.25 -8.43
CA ARG A 40 0.72 -11.02 -8.82
C ARG A 40 -0.55 -10.42 -8.25
N LEU A 41 -0.49 -9.96 -7.01
CA LEU A 41 -1.59 -9.25 -6.37
C LEU A 41 -1.95 -7.96 -7.13
N LEU A 42 -0.92 -7.18 -7.52
CA LEU A 42 -1.09 -5.97 -8.32
C LEU A 42 -1.79 -6.28 -9.66
N GLN A 43 -1.33 -7.31 -10.38
CA GLN A 43 -1.99 -7.75 -11.62
C GLN A 43 -3.45 -8.13 -11.42
N ILE A 44 -3.81 -8.75 -10.30
CA ILE A 44 -5.20 -9.09 -9.99
C ILE A 44 -6.02 -7.81 -9.81
N ILE A 45 -5.50 -6.84 -9.05
CA ILE A 45 -6.16 -5.55 -8.80
C ILE A 45 -6.36 -4.78 -10.11
N ASP A 46 -5.34 -4.74 -10.98
CA ASP A 46 -5.41 -4.02 -12.26
C ASP A 46 -6.45 -4.65 -13.20
N LEU A 47 -6.54 -5.99 -13.22
CA LEU A 47 -7.50 -6.71 -14.06
C LEU A 47 -8.92 -6.67 -13.52
N SER A 48 -9.11 -6.64 -12.20
CA SER A 48 -10.43 -6.62 -11.57
C SER A 48 -10.97 -5.21 -11.33
N GLY A 49 -10.10 -4.21 -11.21
CA GLY A 49 -10.44 -2.88 -10.71
C GLY A 49 -10.81 -2.84 -9.22
N ASP A 50 -10.65 -3.95 -8.50
CA ASP A 50 -11.08 -4.11 -7.10
C ASP A 50 -9.88 -3.98 -6.14
N THR A 51 -9.90 -2.91 -5.34
CA THR A 51 -8.88 -2.63 -4.30
C THR A 51 -9.20 -3.27 -2.95
N GLY A 52 -10.30 -4.02 -2.83
CA GLY A 52 -10.75 -4.64 -1.59
C GLY A 52 -9.71 -5.59 -0.96
N ILE A 53 -8.87 -6.23 -1.78
CA ILE A 53 -7.79 -7.08 -1.27
C ILE A 53 -6.67 -6.28 -0.59
N VAL A 54 -6.40 -5.05 -1.03
CA VAL A 54 -5.41 -4.15 -0.40
C VAL A 54 -5.97 -3.65 0.93
N GLU A 55 -7.23 -3.22 0.94
CA GLU A 55 -7.92 -2.81 2.17
C GLU A 55 -7.95 -3.94 3.20
N TRP A 56 -8.25 -5.18 2.76
CA TRP A 56 -8.21 -6.35 3.62
C TRP A 56 -6.82 -6.57 4.24
N LEU A 57 -5.75 -6.48 3.44
CA LEU A 57 -4.36 -6.61 3.92
C LEU A 57 -4.01 -5.54 4.95
N CYS A 58 -4.38 -4.28 4.69
CA CYS A 58 -4.16 -3.18 5.64
C CYS A 58 -4.86 -3.45 6.98
N ARG A 59 -6.10 -3.94 6.95
CA ARG A 59 -6.86 -4.27 8.16
C ARG A 59 -6.24 -5.40 8.98
N GLN A 60 -5.63 -6.41 8.36
CA GLN A 60 -4.92 -7.46 9.08
C GLN A 60 -3.77 -6.92 9.95
N GLN A 61 -3.25 -5.75 9.59
CA GLN A 61 -2.18 -5.05 10.31
C GLN A 61 -2.69 -3.86 11.14
N GLY A 62 -4.01 -3.76 11.36
CA GLY A 62 -4.63 -2.66 12.12
C GLY A 62 -4.64 -1.31 11.39
N GLY A 63 -4.50 -1.31 10.06
CA GLY A 63 -4.51 -0.12 9.21
C GLY A 63 -5.71 -0.04 8.27
N HIS A 64 -5.68 0.97 7.40
CA HIS A 64 -6.64 1.19 6.32
C HIS A 64 -5.90 1.67 5.07
N PHE A 65 -6.45 1.40 3.89
CA PHE A 65 -5.90 1.89 2.64
C PHE A 65 -6.51 3.26 2.29
N VAL A 66 -5.66 4.28 2.14
CA VAL A 66 -6.04 5.61 1.64
C VAL A 66 -5.45 5.75 0.25
N LYS A 67 -6.31 5.92 -0.75
CA LYS A 67 -5.86 6.27 -2.10
C LYS A 67 -5.34 7.71 -2.08
N ASP A 68 -4.18 7.94 -2.70
CA ASP A 68 -3.67 9.30 -2.88
C ASP A 68 -4.72 10.17 -3.57
N PRO A 69 -4.89 11.43 -3.13
CA PRO A 69 -5.84 12.34 -3.74
C PRO A 69 -5.47 12.57 -5.20
N ASP A 70 -6.48 12.56 -6.07
CA ASP A 70 -6.27 12.98 -7.45
C ASP A 70 -6.09 14.50 -7.47
N VAL A 71 -4.83 14.94 -7.53
CA VAL A 71 -4.47 16.36 -7.58
C VAL A 71 -4.51 16.92 -9.01
N SER A 72 -5.06 16.18 -9.98
CA SER A 72 -5.24 16.69 -11.33
C SER A 72 -6.38 17.73 -11.38
N GLY A 73 -6.02 19.00 -11.15
CA GLY A 73 -6.85 20.14 -11.55
C GLY A 73 -7.53 20.94 -10.43
N HIS A 74 -7.13 20.82 -9.17
CA HIS A 74 -7.61 21.72 -8.11
C HIS A 74 -6.48 22.61 -7.61
N GLN A 75 -6.42 23.84 -8.12
CA GLN A 75 -5.82 24.94 -7.38
C GLN A 75 -6.55 25.01 -6.03
N VAL A 76 -5.80 24.86 -4.94
CA VAL A 76 -6.30 24.98 -3.57
C VAL A 76 -6.58 26.46 -3.31
N ASP A 77 -7.61 26.99 -3.95
CA ASP A 77 -8.13 28.32 -3.66
C ASP A 77 -9.28 28.18 -2.65
N HIS A 78 -9.06 28.78 -1.49
CA HIS A 78 -10.08 29.10 -0.49
C HIS A 78 -10.70 27.94 0.29
N VAL A 79 -9.89 27.28 1.10
CA VAL A 79 -10.37 26.87 2.43
C VAL A 79 -9.69 27.81 3.43
N LEU A 80 -10.42 28.26 4.46
CA LEU A 80 -10.07 29.27 5.47
C LEU A 80 -10.55 30.70 5.12
N PRO A 81 -11.88 30.93 5.08
CA PRO A 81 -12.42 31.93 6.02
C PRO A 81 -13.39 31.34 7.05
N ALA A 82 -14.01 30.18 6.78
CA ALA A 82 -15.07 29.61 7.62
C ALA A 82 -14.59 29.06 8.97
N THR A 83 -13.28 28.87 9.16
CA THR A 83 -12.70 28.40 10.44
C THR A 83 -12.51 29.52 11.45
N GLN A 84 -12.47 30.79 11.02
CA GLN A 84 -12.33 31.93 11.94
C GLN A 84 -13.67 32.35 12.56
N GLU A 85 -14.80 32.04 11.91
CA GLU A 85 -16.13 32.41 12.41
C GLU A 85 -16.55 31.57 13.63
N ILE A 86 -16.15 30.29 13.69
CA ILE A 86 -16.50 29.38 14.80
C ILE A 86 -15.78 29.79 16.11
N ILE A 87 -14.57 30.34 16.03
CA ILE A 87 -13.80 30.74 17.23
C ILE A 87 -14.40 31.99 17.89
N GLY A 88 -15.06 32.86 17.12
CA GLY A 88 -15.75 34.05 17.64
C GLY A 88 -16.96 33.72 18.53
N HIS A 89 -17.64 32.60 18.28
CA HIS A 89 -18.84 32.21 19.02
C HIS A 89 -18.60 31.56 20.39
N PHE A 90 -17.34 31.33 20.78
CA PHE A 90 -16.96 30.81 22.10
C PHE A 90 -16.38 31.89 23.03
N SER A 91 -16.40 33.16 22.61
CA SER A 91 -15.83 34.28 23.37
C SER A 91 -16.87 35.19 24.05
N ASP A 92 -18.16 34.80 24.07
CA ASP A 92 -19.21 35.41 24.90
C ASP A 92 -19.80 34.38 25.88
#